data_AF-A0A972TSV4-F1
#
_entry.id   AF-A0A972TSV4-F1
#
_cell.length_a   1.000
_cell.length_b   1.000
_cell.length_c   1.000
_cell.angle_alpha   90.00
_cell.angle_beta   90.00
_cell.angle_gamma   90.00
#
_symmetry.space_group_name_H-M   'P 1'
#
loop_
_entity.id
_entity.type
_entity.pdbx_description
1 polymer ?
#
loop_
_entity_poly.entity_id
_entity_poly.type
_entity_poly.pdbx_seq_one_letter_code
_entity_poly.pdbx_strand_id
1 'polypeptide(L)'
;CRICTVEVEVRGWTKLVAACLYPVEQDLVVRTRSEKVDKIRKMILEFLLAHAPYSPQLQDLAQEYGADKDRFEKESSFCILCGLCVRYCAEVKKKNAVGFVDCGARREISFIPEIASKECNSCKECFPLCPTSYLQTAFVLTESLAFPRDSSQTALKK
;
A
#
# COMPACT_ATOMS: atom_id res chain seq x y z
N CYS A 1 -7.03 0.37 0.29
CA CYS A 1 -7.13 -1.07 0.57
C CYS A 1 -8.56 -1.54 0.91
N ARG A 2 -9.41 -0.75 1.58
CA ARG A 2 -10.83 -1.12 1.91
C ARG A 2 -11.02 -2.36 2.78
N ILE A 3 -9.94 -2.96 3.30
CA ILE A 3 -10.00 -4.10 4.22
C ILE A 3 -10.76 -3.78 5.52
N CYS A 4 -10.73 -2.50 5.94
CA CYS A 4 -11.46 -1.98 7.10
C CYS A 4 -12.97 -1.78 6.87
N THR A 5 -13.55 -2.41 5.84
CA THR A 5 -14.99 -2.32 5.59
C THR A 5 -15.75 -2.94 6.76
N VAL A 6 -16.72 -2.20 7.30
CA VAL A 6 -17.59 -2.61 8.41
C VAL A 6 -19.03 -2.20 8.11
N GLU A 7 -19.96 -2.82 8.79
CA GLU A 7 -21.37 -2.45 8.75
C GLU A 7 -21.67 -1.55 9.95
N VAL A 8 -22.21 -0.37 9.68
CA VAL A 8 -22.65 0.59 10.72
C VAL A 8 -24.16 0.72 10.66
N GLU A 9 -24.78 0.81 11.83
CA GLU A 9 -26.21 1.01 11.98
C GLU A 9 -26.45 2.41 12.57
N VAL A 10 -27.18 3.25 11.84
CA VAL A 10 -27.50 4.64 12.22
C VAL A 10 -29.01 4.81 12.12
N ARG A 11 -29.67 5.08 13.25
CA ARG A 11 -31.13 5.31 13.31
C ARG A 11 -31.96 4.20 12.64
N GLY A 12 -31.54 2.94 12.82
CA GLY A 12 -32.20 1.76 12.25
C GLY A 12 -31.85 1.44 10.80
N TRP A 13 -30.98 2.22 10.14
CA TRP A 13 -30.50 1.95 8.79
C TRP A 13 -29.09 1.38 8.82
N THR A 14 -28.84 0.29 8.11
CA THR A 14 -27.48 -0.27 7.99
C THR A 14 -26.78 0.21 6.72
N LYS A 15 -25.49 0.51 6.83
CA LYS A 15 -24.63 0.94 5.73
C LYS A 15 -23.25 0.30 5.85
N LEU A 16 -22.66 -0.03 4.71
CA LEU A 16 -21.25 -0.45 4.64
C LEU A 16 -20.36 0.78 4.48
N VAL A 17 -19.38 0.91 5.36
CA VAL A 17 -18.46 2.06 5.40
C VAL A 17 -17.02 1.58 5.60
N ALA A 18 -16.06 2.43 5.25
CA ALA A 18 -14.66 2.19 5.55
C ALA A 18 -14.32 2.78 6.92
N ALA A 19 -14.02 1.92 7.90
CA ALA A 19 -13.79 2.33 9.29
C ALA A 19 -12.62 3.31 9.45
N CYS A 20 -11.60 3.23 8.57
CA CYS A 20 -10.43 4.11 8.66
C CYS A 20 -10.70 5.59 8.35
N LEU A 21 -11.87 5.91 7.80
CA LEU A 21 -12.24 7.27 7.39
C LEU A 21 -13.57 7.72 7.98
N TYR A 22 -14.47 6.78 8.28
CA TYR A 22 -15.81 7.10 8.75
C TYR A 22 -15.76 7.75 10.14
N PRO A 23 -16.35 8.96 10.33
CA PRO A 23 -16.33 9.64 11.62
C PRO A 23 -17.13 8.88 12.67
N VAL A 24 -16.68 8.96 13.93
CA VAL A 24 -17.41 8.40 15.08
C VAL A 24 -18.54 9.34 15.49
N GLU A 25 -19.71 8.78 15.78
CA GLU A 25 -20.91 9.50 16.21
C GLU A 25 -21.48 8.85 17.47
N GLN A 26 -22.28 9.60 18.23
CA GLN A 26 -22.98 9.07 19.40
C GLN A 26 -23.98 7.98 18.96
N ASP A 27 -24.09 6.92 19.77
CA ASP A 27 -25.00 5.78 19.54
C ASP A 27 -24.72 4.99 18.24
N LEU A 28 -23.52 5.12 17.69
CA LEU A 28 -23.07 4.35 16.53
C LEU A 28 -22.88 2.87 16.89
N VAL A 29 -23.68 1.98 16.30
CA VAL A 29 -23.51 0.53 16.44
C VAL A 29 -22.70 -0.01 15.27
N VAL A 30 -21.53 -0.59 15.56
CA VAL A 30 -20.61 -1.12 14.55
C VAL A 30 -20.59 -2.65 14.59
N ARG A 31 -20.94 -3.28 13.47
CA ARG A 31 -20.82 -4.72 13.26
C ARG A 31 -19.57 -5.00 12.43
N THR A 32 -18.56 -5.55 13.10
CA THR A 32 -17.26 -5.85 12.49
C THR A 32 -17.21 -7.22 11.82
N ARG A 33 -18.10 -8.14 12.22
CA ARG A 33 -18.28 -9.49 11.67
C ARG A 33 -19.75 -9.69 11.33
N SER A 34 -20.06 -9.73 10.04
CA SER A 34 -21.34 -10.18 9.48
C SER A 34 -21.03 -10.96 8.22
N GLU A 35 -21.92 -11.85 7.77
CA GLU A 35 -21.66 -12.62 6.54
C GLU A 35 -21.33 -11.73 5.33
N LYS A 36 -21.98 -10.56 5.27
CA LYS A 36 -21.77 -9.56 4.23
C LYS A 36 -20.37 -8.94 4.33
N VAL A 37 -19.95 -8.55 5.53
CA VAL A 37 -18.61 -7.97 5.76
C VAL A 37 -17.52 -8.99 5.47
N ASP A 38 -17.67 -10.23 5.94
CA ASP A 38 -16.67 -11.28 5.77
C ASP A 38 -16.53 -11.66 4.29
N LYS A 39 -17.63 -11.76 3.53
CA LYS A 39 -17.59 -11.96 2.06
C LYS A 39 -16.86 -10.83 1.33
N ILE A 40 -17.10 -9.58 1.73
CA ILE A 40 -16.44 -8.41 1.12
C ILE A 40 -14.93 -8.41 1.43
N ARG A 41 -14.55 -8.64 2.69
CA ARG A 41 -13.14 -8.69 3.10
C ARG A 41 -12.41 -9.83 2.42
N LYS A 42 -13.04 -11.01 2.32
CA LYS A 42 -12.54 -12.15 1.55
C LYS A 42 -12.22 -11.75 0.11
N MET A 43 -13.19 -11.20 -0.63
CA MET A 43 -12.98 -10.76 -2.02
C MET A 43 -11.86 -9.71 -2.15
N ILE A 44 -11.79 -8.76 -1.22
CA ILE A 44 -10.73 -7.74 -1.20
C ILE A 44 -9.37 -8.41 -1.00
N LEU A 45 -9.24 -9.36 -0.08
CA LEU A 45 -7.99 -10.06 0.17
C LEU A 45 -7.54 -10.88 -1.03
N GLU A 46 -8.46 -11.59 -1.69
CA GLU A 46 -8.19 -12.33 -2.92
C GLU A 46 -7.64 -11.41 -4.01
N PHE A 47 -8.20 -10.20 -4.15
CA PHE A 47 -7.70 -9.19 -5.09
C PHE A 47 -6.33 -8.63 -4.66
N LEU A 48 -6.11 -8.34 -3.37
CA LEU A 48 -4.81 -7.85 -2.89
C LEU A 48 -3.70 -8.89 -3.04
N LEU A 49 -4.03 -10.17 -2.86
CA LEU A 49 -3.09 -11.29 -3.04
C LEU A 49 -2.74 -11.54 -4.50
N ALA A 50 -3.59 -11.15 -5.46
CA ALA A 50 -3.26 -11.18 -6.88
C ALA A 50 -2.04 -10.30 -7.19
N HIS A 51 -1.91 -9.14 -6.50
CA HIS A 51 -0.74 -8.28 -6.59
C HIS A 51 0.41 -8.78 -5.71
N ALA A 52 0.15 -9.05 -4.43
CA ALA A 52 1.21 -9.34 -3.45
C ALA A 52 0.99 -10.70 -2.75
N PRO A 53 1.17 -11.83 -3.46
CA PRO A 53 0.84 -13.16 -2.94
C PRO A 53 1.73 -13.61 -1.79
N TYR A 54 2.91 -13.00 -1.63
CA TYR A 54 3.92 -13.35 -0.63
C TYR A 54 3.99 -12.39 0.55
N SER A 55 3.06 -11.42 0.66
CA SER A 55 3.02 -10.53 1.83
C SER A 55 2.52 -11.32 3.05
N PRO A 56 3.32 -11.47 4.14
CA PRO A 56 2.90 -12.22 5.32
C PRO A 56 1.60 -11.69 5.93
N GLN A 57 1.47 -10.37 6.03
CA GLN A 57 0.28 -9.72 6.60
C GLN A 57 -1.00 -10.01 5.80
N LEU A 58 -0.90 -10.15 4.47
CA LEU A 58 -2.05 -10.52 3.64
C LEU A 58 -2.36 -12.00 3.73
N GLN A 59 -1.35 -12.86 3.92
CA GLN A 59 -1.53 -14.30 4.11
C GLN A 59 -2.23 -14.61 5.43
N ASP A 60 -1.84 -13.94 6.51
CA ASP A 60 -2.47 -14.08 7.83
C ASP A 60 -3.97 -13.72 7.77
N LEU A 61 -4.27 -12.57 7.14
CA LEU A 61 -5.66 -12.15 6.93
C LEU A 61 -6.39 -13.12 6.00
N ALA A 62 -5.75 -13.61 4.94
CA ALA A 62 -6.39 -14.56 4.04
C ALA A 62 -6.76 -15.86 4.74
N GLN A 63 -5.93 -16.34 5.67
CA GLN A 63 -6.24 -17.49 6.51
C GLN A 63 -7.44 -17.19 7.43
N GLU A 64 -7.48 -16.01 8.06
CA GLU A 64 -8.58 -15.61 8.96
C GLU A 64 -9.93 -15.54 8.24
N TYR A 65 -9.97 -14.99 7.02
CA TYR A 65 -11.20 -14.79 6.24
C TYR A 65 -11.49 -15.93 5.25
N GLY A 66 -10.63 -16.96 5.19
CA GLY A 66 -10.75 -18.07 4.25
C GLY A 66 -10.71 -17.63 2.78
N ALA A 67 -9.84 -16.68 2.45
CA ALA A 67 -9.64 -16.14 1.11
C ALA A 67 -8.78 -17.07 0.24
N ASP A 68 -9.16 -17.24 -1.03
CA ASP A 68 -8.40 -18.02 -2.00
C ASP A 68 -7.40 -17.14 -2.77
N LYS A 69 -6.11 -17.36 -2.53
CA LYS A 69 -5.01 -16.62 -3.16
C LYS A 69 -4.92 -16.81 -4.67
N ASP A 70 -5.48 -17.89 -5.20
CA ASP A 70 -5.39 -18.26 -6.62
C ASP A 70 -6.71 -17.99 -7.38
N ARG A 71 -7.68 -17.31 -6.74
CA ARG A 71 -8.96 -16.91 -7.36
C ARG A 71 -8.79 -15.97 -8.57
N PHE A 72 -7.78 -15.10 -8.53
CA PHE A 72 -7.50 -14.11 -9.57
C PHE A 72 -6.12 -14.36 -10.19
N GLU A 73 -5.95 -13.97 -11.45
CA GLU A 73 -4.64 -14.02 -12.13
C GLU A 73 -3.64 -13.10 -11.42
N LYS A 74 -2.41 -13.59 -11.26
CA LYS A 74 -1.35 -12.87 -10.55
C LYS A 74 -0.83 -11.74 -11.42
N GLU A 75 -0.73 -10.56 -10.84
CA GLU A 75 -0.11 -9.42 -11.48
C GLU A 75 1.41 -9.40 -11.27
N SER A 76 2.13 -8.77 -12.19
CA SER A 76 3.57 -8.54 -12.05
C SER A 76 3.92 -7.44 -11.05
N SER A 77 2.92 -6.67 -10.59
CA SER A 77 3.08 -5.60 -9.61
C SER A 77 2.88 -6.14 -8.19
N PHE A 78 3.93 -6.12 -7.36
CA PHE A 78 3.83 -6.44 -5.93
C PHE A 78 3.32 -5.28 -5.07
N CYS A 79 2.86 -4.18 -5.69
CA CYS A 79 2.29 -3.03 -5.01
C CYS A 79 0.78 -3.15 -4.86
N ILE A 80 0.27 -3.14 -3.62
CA ILE A 80 -1.18 -3.08 -3.36
C ILE A 80 -1.76 -1.65 -3.36
N LEU A 81 -1.00 -0.67 -3.86
CA LEU A 81 -1.40 0.73 -3.99
C LEU A 81 -2.00 1.33 -2.70
N CYS A 82 -1.45 0.95 -1.53
CA CYS A 82 -1.95 1.42 -0.23
C CYS A 82 -1.72 2.92 0.03
N GLY A 83 -0.74 3.51 -0.66
CA GLY A 83 -0.41 4.95 -0.56
C GLY A 83 0.33 5.36 0.70
N LEU A 84 0.70 4.42 1.60
CA LEU A 84 1.41 4.75 2.84
C LEU A 84 2.74 5.47 2.59
N CYS A 85 3.51 5.01 1.60
CA CYS A 85 4.78 5.62 1.23
C CYS A 85 4.63 7.03 0.65
N VAL A 86 3.68 7.21 -0.27
CA VAL A 86 3.36 8.50 -0.90
C VAL A 86 2.91 9.50 0.15
N ARG A 87 1.95 9.10 1.00
CA ARG A 87 1.45 9.94 2.10
C ARG A 87 2.55 10.32 3.08
N TYR A 88 3.37 9.37 3.53
CA TYR A 88 4.47 9.66 4.43
C TYR A 88 5.46 10.66 3.83
N CYS A 89 5.83 10.47 2.57
CA CYS A 89 6.78 11.36 1.88
C CYS A 89 6.24 12.78 1.70
N ALA A 90 4.95 12.91 1.41
CA ALA A 90 4.28 14.19 1.22
C ALA A 90 3.94 14.91 2.53
N GLU A 91 3.34 14.19 3.48
CA GLU A 91 2.78 14.76 4.72
C GLU A 91 3.84 14.93 5.81
N VAL A 92 4.68 13.91 6.03
CA VAL A 92 5.67 13.89 7.13
C VAL A 92 6.98 14.52 6.70
N LYS A 93 7.56 14.02 5.59
CA LYS A 93 8.88 14.49 5.13
C LYS A 93 8.79 15.77 4.29
N LYS A 94 7.62 16.06 3.71
CA LYS A 94 7.39 17.23 2.83
C LYS A 94 8.40 17.29 1.67
N LYS A 95 8.84 16.13 1.17
CA LYS A 95 9.80 16.03 0.06
C LYS A 95 9.14 15.71 -1.27
N ASN A 96 8.00 14.98 -1.25
CA ASN A 96 7.29 14.54 -2.46
C ASN A 96 8.17 13.74 -3.43
N ALA A 97 9.14 12.98 -2.91
CA ALA A 97 10.08 12.19 -3.72
C ALA A 97 9.45 10.93 -4.35
N VAL A 98 8.30 10.47 -3.81
CA VAL A 98 7.54 9.33 -4.34
C VAL A 98 6.07 9.71 -4.48
N GLY A 99 5.48 9.36 -5.62
CA GLY A 99 4.10 9.68 -5.98
C GLY A 99 3.41 8.53 -6.70
N PHE A 100 2.13 8.72 -7.00
CA PHE A 100 1.40 7.87 -7.93
C PHE A 100 1.44 8.50 -9.32
N VAL A 101 1.71 7.68 -10.33
CA VAL A 101 1.58 8.03 -11.75
C VAL A 101 0.49 7.18 -12.40
N ASP A 102 0.01 7.62 -13.55
CA ASP A 102 -1.10 6.98 -14.28
C ASP A 102 -2.42 6.87 -13.48
N CYS A 103 -3.38 6.14 -14.02
CA CYS A 103 -4.73 5.98 -13.47
C CYS A 103 -5.31 4.59 -13.74
N GLY A 104 -6.38 4.26 -13.01
CA GLY A 104 -7.07 2.97 -13.14
C GLY A 104 -6.14 1.79 -12.86
N ALA A 105 -6.21 0.77 -13.73
CA ALA A 105 -5.39 -0.44 -13.64
C ALA A 105 -3.90 -0.20 -13.93
N ARG A 106 -3.53 0.91 -14.58
CA ARG A 106 -2.13 1.24 -14.89
C ARG A 106 -1.44 2.06 -13.79
N ARG A 107 -2.16 2.38 -12.72
CA ARG A 107 -1.65 3.23 -11.66
C ARG A 107 -0.50 2.53 -10.93
N GLU A 108 0.65 3.19 -10.86
CA GLU A 108 1.83 2.67 -10.18
C GLU A 108 2.49 3.74 -9.30
N ILE A 109 3.41 3.31 -8.43
CA ILE A 109 4.25 4.23 -7.69
C ILE A 109 5.47 4.59 -8.52
N SER A 110 5.91 5.83 -8.44
CA SER A 110 7.14 6.29 -9.10
C SER A 110 7.93 7.22 -8.19
N PHE A 111 9.25 7.06 -8.24
CA PHE A 111 10.19 7.96 -7.58
C PHE A 111 10.58 9.06 -8.56
N ILE A 112 10.42 10.32 -8.15
CA ILE A 112 10.82 11.48 -8.96
C ILE A 112 12.34 11.57 -8.95
N PRO A 113 13.06 11.34 -10.06
CA PRO A 113 14.49 11.09 -10.00
C PRO A 113 15.31 12.25 -9.42
N GLU A 114 14.93 13.49 -9.74
CA GLU A 114 15.62 14.70 -9.32
C GLU A 114 15.57 14.94 -7.80
N ILE A 115 14.51 14.47 -7.17
CA ILE A 115 14.27 14.60 -5.73
C ILE A 115 14.77 13.35 -5.00
N ALA A 116 14.42 12.17 -5.51
CA ALA A 116 14.72 10.89 -4.90
C ALA A 116 16.22 10.62 -4.81
N SER A 117 16.99 10.98 -5.83
CA SER A 117 18.46 10.85 -5.83
C SER A 117 19.13 11.59 -4.66
N LYS A 118 18.60 12.77 -4.31
CA LYS A 118 19.14 13.65 -3.26
C LYS A 118 18.65 13.28 -1.86
N GLU A 119 17.39 12.88 -1.74
CA GLU A 119 16.70 12.78 -0.45
C GLU A 119 16.47 11.34 0.02
N CYS A 120 16.16 10.41 -0.88
CA CYS A 120 15.74 9.07 -0.49
C CYS A 120 16.90 8.22 0.03
N ASN A 121 18.14 8.48 -0.41
CA ASN A 121 19.32 7.72 0.01
C ASN A 121 19.61 7.83 1.51
N SER A 122 19.38 9.01 2.08
CA SER A 122 19.58 9.29 3.51
C SER A 122 18.32 9.02 4.35
N CYS A 123 17.13 9.24 3.79
CA CYS A 123 15.86 9.14 4.51
C CYS A 123 15.41 7.68 4.72
N LYS A 124 14.98 6.97 3.67
CA LYS A 124 14.45 5.57 3.71
C LYS A 124 13.36 5.26 4.76
N GLU A 125 12.84 6.25 5.49
CA GLU A 125 11.90 6.04 6.61
C GLU A 125 10.51 5.53 6.17
N CYS A 126 10.14 5.67 4.90
CA CYS A 126 8.90 5.08 4.37
C CYS A 126 9.01 3.59 4.03
N PHE A 127 10.21 2.99 4.04
CA PHE A 127 10.42 1.59 3.65
C PHE A 127 9.73 0.61 4.61
N PRO A 128 9.86 0.74 5.95
CA PRO A 128 9.17 -0.14 6.90
C PRO A 128 7.63 -0.02 6.85
N LEU A 129 7.11 1.08 6.28
CA LEU A 129 5.67 1.28 6.14
C LEU A 129 5.06 0.48 4.99
N CYS A 130 5.88 -0.05 4.08
CA CYS A 130 5.40 -0.82 2.94
C CYS A 130 5.01 -2.24 3.39
N PRO A 131 3.71 -2.63 3.33
CA PRO A 131 3.27 -3.94 3.80
C PRO A 131 3.75 -5.10 2.90
N THR A 132 4.17 -4.81 1.67
CA THR A 132 4.61 -5.81 0.69
C THR A 132 6.11 -5.77 0.41
N SER A 133 6.84 -4.84 1.04
CA SER A 133 8.25 -4.54 0.76
C SER A 133 8.57 -4.17 -0.71
N TYR A 134 7.55 -3.91 -1.53
CA TYR A 134 7.73 -3.54 -2.94
C TYR A 134 8.43 -2.19 -3.12
N LEU A 135 8.22 -1.26 -2.19
CA LEU A 135 8.80 0.08 -2.27
C LEU A 135 10.33 0.07 -2.31
N GLN A 136 10.94 -0.84 -1.57
CA GLN A 136 12.38 -1.05 -1.50
C GLN A 136 12.91 -1.50 -2.86
N THR A 137 12.25 -2.49 -3.47
CA THR A 137 12.58 -3.00 -4.81
C THR A 137 12.43 -1.92 -5.86
N ALA A 138 11.32 -1.17 -5.83
CA ALA A 138 11.07 -0.06 -6.74
C ALA A 138 12.16 1.02 -6.62
N PHE A 139 12.59 1.35 -5.40
CA PHE A 139 13.65 2.33 -5.18
C PHE A 139 14.99 1.88 -5.78
N VAL A 140 15.42 0.64 -5.52
CA VAL A 140 16.68 0.09 -6.05
C VAL A 140 16.66 0.03 -7.58
N LEU A 141 15.51 -0.33 -8.17
CA LEU A 141 15.32 -0.34 -9.60
C LEU A 141 15.41 1.08 -10.18
N THR A 142 14.74 2.07 -9.58
CA THR A 142 14.85 3.47 -10.02
C THR A 142 16.27 3.99 -9.87
N GLU A 143 16.95 3.69 -8.77
CA GLU A 143 18.35 4.09 -8.58
C GLU A 143 19.25 3.53 -9.68
N SER A 144 19.07 2.26 -10.02
CA SER A 144 19.90 1.60 -11.03
C SER A 144 19.66 2.13 -12.45
N LEU A 145 18.44 2.56 -12.76
CA LEU A 145 18.06 3.02 -14.10
C LEU A 145 18.18 4.54 -14.30
N ALA A 146 17.93 5.32 -13.25
CA ALA A 146 17.72 6.77 -13.35
C ALA A 146 18.73 7.60 -12.54
N PHE A 147 19.47 7.03 -11.58
CA PHE A 147 20.50 7.77 -10.84
C PHE A 147 21.87 7.45 -11.44
N PRO A 148 22.49 8.37 -12.20
CA PRO A 148 23.88 8.17 -12.60
C PRO A 148 24.73 8.10 -11.32
N ARG A 149 25.36 6.94 -11.08
CA ARG A 149 26.40 6.84 -10.06
C ARG A 149 27.56 7.71 -10.53
N ASP A 150 27.87 8.77 -9.81
CA ASP A 150 29.14 9.47 -9.99
C ASP A 150 30.25 8.48 -9.66
N SER A 151 30.85 7.88 -10.70
CA SER A 151 31.96 6.94 -10.64
C SER A 151 33.25 7.56 -10.08
N SER A 152 33.20 8.85 -9.73
CA SER A 152 34.29 9.67 -9.21
C SER A 152 34.49 9.60 -7.68
N GLN A 153 33.54 9.05 -6.90
CA GLN A 153 33.71 8.97 -5.42
C GLN A 153 34.38 7.69 -4.91
N THR A 154 34.53 6.65 -5.73
CA THR A 154 35.22 5.40 -5.33
C THR A 154 36.75 5.51 -5.45
N ALA A 155 37.27 6.55 -6.12
CA ALA A 155 38.71 6.71 -6.37
C ALA A 155 39.46 7.56 -5.33
N LEU A 156 38.79 8.16 -4.35
CA LEU A 156 39.39 9.07 -3.35
C LEU A 156 39.47 8.49 -1.92
N LYS A 157 39.20 7.20 -1.75
CA LYS A 157 39.45 6.46 -0.49
C LYS A 157 40.36 5.27 -0.75
N LYS A 158 41.61 5.54 -1.14
CA LYS A 158 42.77 4.68 -0.94
C LYS A 158 43.95 5.54 -0.55
#